data_AF-A0A6A5QYQ6-F1
#
_entry.id   AF-A0A6A5QYQ6-F1
#
_cell.length_a   1.000
_cell.length_b   1.000
_cell.length_c   1.000
_cell.angle_alpha   90.00
_cell.angle_beta   90.00
_cell.angle_gamma   90.00
#
_symmetry.space_group_name_H-M   'P 1'
#
loop_
_entity.id
_entity.type
_entity.pdbx_description
1 polymer ?
#
loop_
_entity_poly.entity_id
_entity_poly.type
_entity_poly.pdbx_seq_one_letter_code
_entity_poly.pdbx_strand_id
1 'polypeptide(L)'
;MSVAQVEQRIRENHDGQHLLDALPPYDSLEWTPFEAHPLAHVPMGLVLATVDNRDIVAFFTQSGDKAPEIRYCSKPKERLWSAASIIALSQGYLNILELRPPFKYIAGTAKTDKRKFSYIVKWYFMTKGLLDSAIAGNLADWCKVFYKALQAVESQMPRQDGRSTRSEARGEYDAVQESPEAAGNGSTNDLRSARRNAQDESVSTLAAASHNKRQALQTPEGSIMSDCDTLCKLLAQENYTHLLKNISEWKKLDWYEGRITPDSLPYRLLVGKTSRDSINIYAHLKAVNDTYMVQYWFMPRRGKASGVALPSKDLAAQNVIHPFDKTYDRTCDSLSKSEEERLEILVKWYFVASGKINNLLEYEPNYAARFLDTLNYITNRINHRAQPIRKSNFMPGVSNRPSSSSPSSKNSVQSNSLRSPRISPRIASTFTFPKALALAVQNRRSTTPQDFESQAAQDLCTATPQTPGQVVPRAEPRASRTPQRALPSPATRGTKRTADDACLTSVTAELNELDEQLEFHEFAKDGFLEQEALDTQNLKVKQSEEEKRFREDMEARLENFMEEQHAEARKWLEDQRAKSQKFMDGWQRKHDELTKVREQVAERRKRMRLEKYRTLNGVGFKNQ
;
A
#
# COMPACT_ATOMS: atom_id res chain seq x y z
N MET A 1 -8.26 -16.95 29.18
CA MET A 1 -9.09 -15.83 29.67
C MET A 1 -10.54 -16.16 29.36
N SER A 2 -11.42 -16.20 30.36
CA SER A 2 -12.85 -16.52 30.16
C SER A 2 -13.66 -15.28 29.76
N VAL A 3 -14.82 -15.47 29.12
CA VAL A 3 -15.78 -14.40 28.81
C VAL A 3 -16.19 -13.64 30.08
N ALA A 4 -16.55 -14.35 31.15
CA ALA A 4 -16.96 -13.74 32.42
C ALA A 4 -15.89 -12.80 33.01
N GLN A 5 -14.61 -13.18 32.94
CA GLN A 5 -13.50 -12.33 33.39
C GLN A 5 -13.36 -11.05 32.57
N VAL A 6 -13.62 -11.12 31.27
CA VAL A 6 -13.58 -9.96 30.38
C VAL A 6 -14.76 -9.04 30.67
N GLU A 7 -15.98 -9.57 30.74
CA GLU A 7 -17.20 -8.81 31.06
C GLU A 7 -17.08 -8.10 32.39
N GLN A 8 -16.67 -8.83 33.43
CA GLN A 8 -16.47 -8.28 34.77
C GLN A 8 -15.49 -7.11 34.72
N ARG A 9 -14.37 -7.24 34.01
CA ARG A 9 -13.34 -6.20 33.96
C ARG A 9 -13.74 -5.00 33.11
N ILE A 10 -14.49 -5.20 32.03
CA ILE A 10 -15.04 -4.09 31.23
C ILE A 10 -16.09 -3.32 32.06
N ARG A 11 -16.91 -4.02 32.84
CA ARG A 11 -17.88 -3.42 33.75
C ARG A 11 -17.21 -2.64 34.88
N GLU A 12 -16.32 -3.29 35.64
CA GLU A 12 -15.74 -2.72 36.86
C GLU A 12 -14.68 -1.64 36.58
N ASN A 13 -13.82 -1.83 35.57
CA ASN A 13 -12.68 -0.93 35.35
C ASN A 13 -12.95 0.19 34.35
N HIS A 14 -13.95 0.02 33.49
CA HIS A 14 -14.20 0.93 32.38
C HIS A 14 -15.64 1.45 32.31
N ASP A 15 -16.53 1.03 33.23
CA ASP A 15 -17.96 1.36 33.20
C ASP A 15 -18.63 1.06 31.84
N GLY A 16 -18.13 0.01 31.16
CA GLY A 16 -18.41 -0.27 29.75
C GLY A 16 -19.59 -1.21 29.51
N GLN A 17 -20.49 -1.41 30.48
CA GLN A 17 -21.61 -2.36 30.34
C GLN A 17 -22.53 -1.95 29.19
N HIS A 18 -22.90 -0.67 29.10
CA HIS A 18 -23.71 -0.13 28.01
C HIS A 18 -23.09 -0.39 26.62
N LEU A 19 -21.76 -0.39 26.52
CA LEU A 19 -21.06 -0.68 25.26
C LEU A 19 -21.10 -2.16 24.89
N LEU A 20 -21.08 -3.06 25.88
CA LEU A 20 -21.27 -4.49 25.65
C LEU A 20 -22.71 -4.77 25.19
N ASP A 21 -23.68 -4.11 25.82
CA ASP A 21 -25.10 -4.24 25.50
C ASP A 21 -25.43 -3.69 24.11
N ALA A 22 -24.62 -2.76 23.59
CA ALA A 22 -24.74 -2.23 22.23
C ALA A 22 -24.26 -3.21 21.13
N LEU A 23 -23.48 -4.24 21.48
CA LEU A 23 -23.06 -5.25 20.50
C LEU A 23 -24.20 -6.21 20.17
N PRO A 24 -24.40 -6.58 18.89
CA PRO A 24 -25.30 -7.66 18.54
C PRO A 24 -24.95 -8.96 19.28
N PRO A 25 -25.93 -9.74 19.78
CA PRO A 25 -25.64 -11.02 20.40
C PRO A 25 -25.03 -11.98 19.37
N TYR A 26 -24.13 -12.88 19.78
CA TYR A 26 -23.39 -13.75 18.85
C TYR A 26 -24.31 -14.63 17.98
N ASP A 27 -25.51 -14.97 18.48
CA ASP A 27 -26.52 -15.75 17.75
C ASP A 27 -27.23 -14.97 16.63
N SER A 28 -27.17 -13.63 16.67
CA SER A 28 -27.69 -12.77 15.59
C SER A 28 -26.73 -12.67 14.40
N LEU A 29 -25.47 -13.06 14.57
CA LEU A 29 -24.47 -13.05 13.50
C LEU A 29 -24.57 -14.32 12.66
N GLU A 30 -24.17 -14.22 11.40
CA GLU A 30 -24.15 -15.37 10.50
C GLU A 30 -22.86 -16.18 10.69
N TRP A 31 -23.01 -17.47 10.96
CA TRP A 31 -21.93 -18.44 11.14
C TRP A 31 -22.01 -19.52 10.08
N THR A 32 -20.86 -19.99 9.59
CA THR A 32 -20.79 -21.02 8.57
C THR A 32 -19.86 -22.15 9.02
N PRO A 33 -20.22 -23.44 8.87
CA PRO A 33 -19.34 -24.55 9.22
C PRO A 33 -18.02 -24.45 8.46
N PHE A 34 -16.88 -24.64 9.11
CA PHE A 34 -15.52 -24.47 8.55
C PHE A 34 -14.67 -25.76 8.71
N GLU A 35 -15.26 -26.84 9.22
CA GLU A 35 -14.61 -28.12 9.57
C GLU A 35 -13.81 -28.78 8.44
N ALA A 36 -14.22 -28.60 7.18
CA ALA A 36 -13.56 -29.23 6.04
C ALA A 36 -12.22 -28.56 5.65
N HIS A 37 -11.83 -27.46 6.30
CA HIS A 37 -10.60 -26.77 5.98
C HIS A 37 -9.43 -27.29 6.83
N PRO A 38 -8.36 -27.83 6.22
CA PRO A 38 -7.28 -28.52 6.94
C PRO A 38 -6.46 -27.63 7.88
N LEU A 39 -6.60 -26.31 7.79
CA LEU A 39 -5.92 -25.35 8.67
C LEU A 39 -6.81 -24.76 9.77
N ALA A 40 -8.08 -25.14 9.81
CA ALA A 40 -9.03 -24.60 10.78
C ALA A 40 -8.77 -25.14 12.18
N HIS A 41 -8.65 -24.24 13.15
CA HIS A 41 -8.59 -24.63 14.56
C HIS A 41 -9.99 -24.86 15.15
N VAL A 42 -10.97 -24.11 14.65
CA VAL A 42 -12.35 -24.10 15.13
C VAL A 42 -13.30 -24.54 14.02
N PRO A 43 -14.38 -25.26 14.34
CA PRO A 43 -15.27 -25.87 13.36
C PRO A 43 -16.19 -24.88 12.64
N MET A 44 -16.14 -23.58 12.97
CA MET A 44 -17.04 -22.56 12.44
C MET A 44 -16.26 -21.31 12.05
N GLY A 45 -16.71 -20.64 10.99
CA GLY A 45 -16.26 -19.32 10.58
C GLY A 45 -17.36 -18.28 10.77
N LEU A 46 -16.96 -17.04 11.07
CA LEU A 46 -17.85 -15.91 11.23
C LEU A 46 -17.98 -15.16 9.91
N VAL A 47 -19.20 -15.02 9.37
CA VAL A 47 -19.45 -14.29 8.12
C VAL A 47 -19.47 -12.78 8.42
N LEU A 48 -18.47 -12.08 7.90
CA LEU A 48 -18.29 -10.63 8.06
C LEU A 48 -19.05 -9.83 7.00
N ALA A 49 -19.19 -10.37 5.79
CA ALA A 49 -19.86 -9.75 4.65
C ALA A 49 -20.27 -10.80 3.61
N THR A 50 -21.13 -10.41 2.67
CA THR A 50 -21.44 -11.20 1.47
C THR A 50 -21.29 -10.29 0.26
N VAL A 51 -20.36 -10.61 -0.65
CA VAL A 51 -20.03 -9.81 -1.84
C VAL A 51 -20.01 -10.74 -3.05
N ASP A 52 -20.73 -10.41 -4.12
CA ASP A 52 -20.78 -11.18 -5.37
C ASP A 52 -21.09 -12.67 -5.17
N ASN A 53 -22.09 -12.99 -4.34
CA ASN A 53 -22.46 -14.35 -3.95
C ASN A 53 -21.33 -15.15 -3.25
N ARG A 54 -20.43 -14.42 -2.57
CA ARG A 54 -19.35 -15.00 -1.75
C ARG A 54 -19.39 -14.44 -0.35
N ASP A 55 -19.29 -15.33 0.63
CA ASP A 55 -19.14 -14.95 2.02
C ASP A 55 -17.68 -14.63 2.32
N ILE A 56 -17.50 -13.51 3.00
CA ILE A 56 -16.23 -13.06 3.57
C ILE A 56 -16.19 -13.57 5.00
N VAL A 57 -15.33 -14.54 5.28
CA VAL A 57 -15.36 -15.32 6.52
C VAL A 57 -14.08 -15.08 7.33
N ALA A 58 -14.24 -14.74 8.61
CA ALA A 58 -13.17 -14.80 9.59
C ALA A 58 -13.14 -16.17 10.28
N PHE A 59 -11.96 -16.76 10.43
CA PHE A 59 -11.77 -18.07 11.05
C PHE A 59 -10.43 -18.13 11.79
N PHE A 60 -10.27 -19.09 12.70
CA PHE A 60 -8.99 -19.30 13.40
C PHE A 60 -8.19 -20.41 12.75
N THR A 61 -6.89 -20.18 12.62
CA THR A 61 -5.90 -21.19 12.25
C THR A 61 -4.89 -21.38 13.37
N GLN A 62 -4.47 -22.62 13.61
CA GLN A 62 -3.41 -22.91 14.57
C GLN A 62 -2.31 -23.71 13.86
N SER A 63 -1.07 -23.18 13.88
CA SER A 63 0.09 -23.85 13.32
C SER A 63 0.98 -24.39 14.44
N GLY A 64 0.82 -25.68 14.78
CA GLY A 64 1.55 -26.32 15.89
C GLY A 64 1.18 -25.71 17.25
N ASP A 65 2.18 -25.49 18.10
CA ASP A 65 1.98 -24.96 19.47
C ASP A 65 1.76 -23.44 19.54
N LYS A 66 1.64 -22.77 18.38
CA LYS A 66 1.37 -21.33 18.35
C LYS A 66 -0.05 -21.04 18.80
N ALA A 67 -0.24 -19.84 19.38
CA ALA A 67 -1.59 -19.35 19.68
C ALA A 67 -2.43 -19.26 18.39
N PRO A 68 -3.74 -19.58 18.45
CA PRO A 68 -4.63 -19.43 17.31
C PRO A 68 -4.62 -18.01 16.74
N GLU A 69 -4.47 -17.93 15.42
CA GLU A 69 -4.42 -16.69 14.64
C GLU A 69 -5.70 -16.54 13.82
N ILE A 70 -6.27 -15.33 13.78
CA ILE A 70 -7.42 -15.02 12.91
C ILE A 70 -6.94 -14.87 11.47
N ARG A 71 -7.62 -15.53 10.55
CA ARG A 71 -7.48 -15.37 9.11
C ARG A 71 -8.82 -15.06 8.46
N TYR A 72 -8.73 -14.53 7.25
CA TYR A 72 -9.88 -14.11 6.46
C TYR A 72 -9.86 -14.79 5.10
N CYS A 73 -11.02 -15.14 4.58
CA CYS A 73 -11.15 -15.69 3.24
C CYS A 73 -12.48 -15.33 2.58
N SER A 74 -12.53 -15.46 1.26
CA SER A 74 -13.76 -15.42 0.47
C SER A 74 -14.12 -16.83 0.01
N LYS A 75 -15.37 -17.25 0.24
CA LYS A 75 -15.91 -18.53 -0.24
C LYS A 75 -17.27 -18.33 -0.93
N PRO A 76 -17.67 -19.15 -1.91
CA PRO A 76 -19.02 -19.08 -2.46
C PRO A 76 -20.08 -19.35 -1.39
N LYS A 77 -21.17 -18.57 -1.35
CA LYS A 77 -22.19 -18.62 -0.28
C LYS A 77 -22.83 -20.00 -0.10
N GLU A 78 -23.19 -20.65 -1.21
CA GLU A 78 -23.97 -21.89 -1.24
C GLU A 78 -23.13 -23.15 -1.47
N ARG A 79 -21.82 -23.01 -1.68
CA ARG A 79 -20.95 -24.16 -2.00
C ARG A 79 -20.28 -24.68 -0.75
N LEU A 80 -20.26 -26.02 -0.61
CA LEU A 80 -19.44 -26.68 0.39
C LEU A 80 -17.98 -26.25 0.26
N TRP A 81 -17.32 -26.16 1.41
CA TRP A 81 -15.92 -25.76 1.52
C TRP A 81 -15.03 -26.65 0.65
N SER A 82 -14.39 -26.03 -0.34
CA SER A 82 -13.34 -26.66 -1.15
C SER A 82 -12.13 -25.76 -1.15
N ALA A 83 -10.96 -26.32 -0.84
CA ALA A 83 -9.68 -25.59 -0.84
C ALA A 83 -9.43 -24.85 -2.16
N ALA A 84 -9.94 -25.36 -3.30
CA ALA A 84 -9.81 -24.73 -4.61
C ALA A 84 -10.69 -23.48 -4.80
N SER A 85 -11.74 -23.31 -3.99
CA SER A 85 -12.73 -22.23 -4.13
C SER A 85 -12.50 -21.07 -3.14
N ILE A 86 -11.57 -21.24 -2.21
CA ILE A 86 -11.29 -20.30 -1.14
C ILE A 86 -10.20 -19.34 -1.60
N ILE A 87 -10.46 -18.05 -1.47
CA ILE A 87 -9.47 -17.01 -1.71
C ILE A 87 -9.06 -16.45 -0.37
N ALA A 88 -7.79 -16.60 0.01
CA ALA A 88 -7.26 -15.98 1.22
C ALA A 88 -7.30 -14.46 1.09
N LEU A 89 -7.78 -13.76 2.11
CA LEU A 89 -7.89 -12.31 2.13
C LEU A 89 -6.96 -11.72 3.18
N SER A 90 -6.35 -10.58 2.84
CA SER A 90 -5.65 -9.77 3.82
C SER A 90 -6.65 -8.94 4.63
N GLN A 91 -6.31 -8.61 5.87
CA GLN A 91 -7.16 -7.71 6.67
C GLN A 91 -7.32 -6.33 6.03
N GLY A 92 -6.34 -5.85 5.26
CA GLY A 92 -6.42 -4.56 4.57
C GLY A 92 -7.53 -4.54 3.51
N TYR A 93 -7.79 -5.69 2.88
CA TYR A 93 -8.85 -5.84 1.90
C TYR A 93 -10.25 -5.76 2.53
N LEU A 94 -10.41 -6.05 3.83
CA LEU A 94 -11.72 -5.95 4.49
C LEU A 94 -12.24 -4.52 4.57
N ASN A 95 -11.36 -3.52 4.54
CA ASN A 95 -11.73 -2.12 4.72
C ASN A 95 -12.38 -1.50 3.48
N ILE A 96 -12.24 -2.15 2.32
CA ILE A 96 -12.89 -1.71 1.08
C ILE A 96 -14.20 -2.46 0.83
N LEU A 97 -14.56 -3.43 1.69
CA LEU A 97 -15.77 -4.22 1.58
C LEU A 97 -16.87 -3.63 2.45
N GLU A 98 -18.11 -3.76 1.99
CA GLU A 98 -19.28 -3.43 2.78
C GLU A 98 -19.52 -4.53 3.84
N LEU A 99 -18.87 -4.37 4.99
CA LEU A 99 -19.00 -5.31 6.09
C LEU A 99 -20.36 -5.16 6.80
N ARG A 100 -20.78 -6.22 7.51
CA ARG A 100 -21.96 -6.17 8.37
C ARG A 100 -21.64 -5.53 9.72
N PRO A 101 -22.62 -4.93 10.41
CA PRO A 101 -22.46 -4.53 11.82
C PRO A 101 -22.05 -5.71 12.71
N PRO A 102 -21.20 -5.49 13.73
CA PRO A 102 -20.53 -4.23 14.07
C PRO A 102 -19.24 -3.97 13.28
N PHE A 103 -18.80 -4.90 12.43
CA PHE A 103 -17.47 -4.89 11.79
C PHE A 103 -17.24 -3.69 10.90
N LYS A 104 -18.28 -3.18 10.23
CA LYS A 104 -18.18 -1.99 9.37
C LYS A 104 -17.75 -0.72 10.09
N TYR A 105 -18.04 -0.62 11.40
CA TYR A 105 -17.74 0.55 12.22
C TYR A 105 -16.29 0.58 12.74
N ILE A 106 -15.55 -0.51 12.55
CA ILE A 106 -14.21 -0.70 13.12
C ILE A 106 -13.19 -1.17 12.08
N ALA A 107 -13.60 -1.31 10.83
CA ALA A 107 -12.72 -1.63 9.72
C ALA A 107 -11.83 -0.40 9.42
N GLY A 108 -10.51 -0.57 9.53
CA GLY A 108 -9.55 0.50 9.28
C GLY A 108 -8.19 -0.02 8.81
N THR A 109 -7.47 0.78 8.03
CA THR A 109 -6.17 0.40 7.45
C THR A 109 -5.04 0.54 8.46
N ALA A 110 -5.22 1.41 9.45
CA ALA A 110 -4.27 1.68 10.52
C ALA A 110 -4.06 0.43 11.40
N LYS A 111 -2.83 0.31 11.94
CA LYS A 111 -2.45 -0.82 12.81
C LYS A 111 -3.33 -0.90 14.06
N THR A 112 -3.74 0.25 14.60
CA THR A 112 -4.63 0.35 15.77
C THR A 112 -6.01 -0.21 15.47
N ASP A 113 -6.57 0.08 14.30
CA ASP A 113 -7.92 -0.35 13.93
C ASP A 113 -7.95 -1.83 13.57
N LYS A 114 -6.93 -2.31 12.85
CA LYS A 114 -6.72 -3.75 12.64
C LYS A 114 -6.67 -4.53 13.95
N ARG A 115 -6.05 -3.95 14.98
CA ARG A 115 -6.01 -4.52 16.32
C ARG A 115 -7.40 -4.52 16.95
N LYS A 116 -8.12 -3.39 16.99
CA LYS A 116 -9.51 -3.30 17.51
C LYS A 116 -10.45 -4.31 16.81
N PHE A 117 -10.40 -4.36 15.49
CA PHE A 117 -11.15 -5.30 14.65
C PHE A 117 -10.92 -6.76 15.07
N SER A 118 -9.66 -7.17 15.23
CA SER A 118 -9.30 -8.52 15.65
C SER A 118 -9.86 -8.88 17.03
N TYR A 119 -9.98 -7.90 17.94
CA TYR A 119 -10.49 -8.12 19.29
C TYR A 119 -12.01 -8.32 19.30
N ILE A 120 -12.74 -7.58 18.46
CA ILE A 120 -14.18 -7.76 18.30
C ILE A 120 -14.49 -9.13 17.67
N VAL A 121 -13.71 -9.57 16.68
CA VAL A 121 -13.84 -10.94 16.14
C VAL A 121 -13.55 -11.98 17.22
N LYS A 122 -12.44 -11.84 17.98
CA LYS A 122 -12.10 -12.75 19.09
C LYS A 122 -13.22 -12.84 20.12
N TRP A 123 -13.80 -11.71 20.50
CA TRP A 123 -14.92 -11.62 21.43
C TRP A 123 -16.09 -12.50 21.00
N TYR A 124 -16.51 -12.42 19.73
CA TYR A 124 -17.61 -13.25 19.22
C TYR A 124 -17.32 -14.75 19.22
N PHE A 125 -16.08 -15.15 18.94
CA PHE A 125 -15.70 -16.56 19.04
C PHE A 125 -15.66 -17.06 20.49
N MET A 126 -15.25 -16.20 21.45
CA MET A 126 -15.28 -16.53 22.87
C MET A 126 -16.71 -16.66 23.38
N THR A 127 -17.60 -15.71 23.08
CA THR A 127 -18.99 -15.71 23.55
C THR A 127 -19.79 -16.87 22.98
N LYS A 128 -19.47 -17.33 21.76
CA LYS A 128 -20.03 -18.55 21.17
C LYS A 128 -19.49 -19.85 21.79
N GLY A 129 -18.48 -19.80 22.66
CA GLY A 129 -17.85 -20.99 23.25
C GLY A 129 -16.99 -21.77 22.26
N LEU A 130 -16.50 -21.12 21.18
CA LEU A 130 -15.57 -21.73 20.22
C LEU A 130 -14.10 -21.50 20.59
N LEU A 131 -13.83 -20.70 21.63
CA LEU A 131 -12.49 -20.32 22.04
C LEU A 131 -12.38 -20.26 23.57
N ASP A 132 -12.10 -21.41 24.20
CA ASP A 132 -12.18 -21.55 25.66
C ASP A 132 -11.02 -20.92 26.44
N SER A 133 -9.83 -20.80 25.83
CA SER A 133 -8.64 -20.36 26.58
C SER A 133 -7.49 -19.79 25.75
N ALA A 134 -7.60 -19.78 24.42
CA ALA A 134 -6.44 -19.62 23.54
C ALA A 134 -6.03 -18.17 23.22
N ILE A 135 -6.63 -17.18 23.87
CA ILE A 135 -6.11 -15.81 23.75
C ILE A 135 -4.94 -15.66 24.71
N ALA A 136 -3.73 -15.85 24.16
CA ALA A 136 -2.50 -15.49 24.85
C ALA A 136 -2.42 -13.97 25.06
N GLY A 137 -2.08 -13.54 26.28
CA GLY A 137 -1.85 -12.12 26.60
C GLY A 137 -2.25 -11.73 28.02
N ASN A 138 -1.90 -10.51 28.39
CA ASN A 138 -2.31 -9.89 29.65
C ASN A 138 -3.79 -9.46 29.57
N LEU A 139 -4.60 -9.88 30.53
CA LEU A 139 -6.04 -9.56 30.59
C LEU A 139 -6.32 -8.06 30.64
N ALA A 140 -5.51 -7.28 31.37
CA ALA A 140 -5.67 -5.83 31.49
C ALA A 140 -5.46 -5.14 30.14
N ASP A 141 -4.37 -5.49 29.44
CA ASP A 141 -4.09 -4.97 28.10
C ASP A 141 -5.18 -5.38 27.11
N TRP A 142 -5.69 -6.60 27.28
CA TRP A 142 -6.73 -7.09 26.41
C TRP A 142 -8.02 -6.27 26.57
N CYS A 143 -8.47 -6.09 27.81
CA CYS A 143 -9.67 -5.32 28.14
C CYS A 143 -9.54 -3.86 27.73
N LYS A 144 -8.35 -3.24 27.91
CA LYS A 144 -8.10 -1.86 27.48
C LYS A 144 -8.29 -1.66 25.96
N VAL A 145 -7.78 -2.59 25.16
CA VAL A 145 -7.91 -2.52 23.69
C VAL A 145 -9.33 -2.85 23.24
N PHE A 146 -9.96 -3.84 23.88
CA PHE A 146 -11.33 -4.21 23.60
C PHE A 146 -12.31 -3.08 23.93
N TYR A 147 -12.16 -2.42 25.08
CA TYR A 147 -12.95 -1.25 25.44
C TYR A 147 -12.86 -0.12 24.39
N LYS A 148 -11.63 0.19 23.91
CA LYS A 148 -11.44 1.16 22.81
C LYS A 148 -12.06 0.71 21.49
N ALA A 149 -12.21 -0.59 21.26
CA ALA A 149 -12.92 -1.12 20.09
C ALA A 149 -14.43 -0.93 20.25
N LEU A 150 -14.97 -1.19 21.45
CA LEU A 150 -16.38 -0.97 21.77
C LEU A 150 -16.79 0.49 21.62
N GLN A 151 -15.99 1.43 22.15
CA GLN A 151 -16.24 2.86 21.97
C GLN A 151 -16.28 3.26 20.48
N ALA A 152 -15.42 2.66 19.65
CA ALA A 152 -15.39 2.94 18.22
C ALA A 152 -16.64 2.42 17.50
N VAL A 153 -17.15 1.25 17.91
CA VAL A 153 -18.44 0.72 17.42
C VAL A 153 -19.57 1.68 17.78
N GLU A 154 -19.69 2.05 19.07
CA GLU A 154 -20.78 2.91 19.55
C GLU A 154 -20.76 4.29 18.87
N SER A 155 -19.58 4.91 18.76
CA SER A 155 -19.44 6.26 18.18
C SER A 155 -19.89 6.35 16.73
N GLN A 156 -19.82 5.25 15.99
CA GLN A 156 -20.21 5.20 14.58
C GLN A 156 -21.57 4.53 14.35
N MET A 157 -22.19 3.98 15.39
CA MET A 157 -23.49 3.35 15.28
C MET A 157 -24.56 4.44 15.14
N PRO A 158 -25.45 4.38 14.12
CA PRO A 158 -26.53 5.33 14.00
C PRO A 158 -27.46 5.21 15.21
N ARG A 159 -27.56 6.28 16.01
CA ARG A 159 -28.47 6.31 17.16
C ARG A 159 -29.89 6.11 16.65
N GLN A 160 -30.56 5.05 17.11
CA GLN A 160 -31.92 4.69 16.69
C GLN A 160 -32.97 5.79 16.97
N ASP A 161 -32.65 6.77 17.81
CA ASP A 161 -33.60 7.80 18.26
C ASP A 161 -33.80 8.97 17.28
N GLY A 162 -33.26 8.94 16.06
CA GLY A 162 -33.58 9.91 14.99
C GLY A 162 -33.20 11.37 15.26
N ARG A 163 -32.68 11.72 16.45
CA ARG A 163 -32.13 13.04 16.78
C ARG A 163 -30.64 13.06 16.52
N SER A 164 -30.28 13.30 15.26
CA SER A 164 -28.93 13.68 14.88
C SER A 164 -28.65 15.12 15.34
N THR A 165 -28.28 15.30 16.61
CA THR A 165 -27.65 16.56 17.04
C THR A 165 -26.19 16.52 16.63
N ARG A 166 -25.92 17.09 15.45
CA ARG A 166 -24.75 17.91 15.09
C ARG A 166 -23.61 17.84 16.12
N SER A 167 -22.78 16.80 16.06
CA SER A 167 -21.57 16.64 16.87
C SER A 167 -20.33 16.53 15.99
N GLU A 168 -20.23 17.38 14.96
CA GLU A 168 -19.00 17.58 14.19
C GLU A 168 -18.14 18.74 14.73
N ALA A 169 -18.57 19.44 15.79
CA ALA A 169 -17.90 20.66 16.27
C ALA A 169 -17.08 20.51 17.55
N ARG A 170 -16.78 19.29 18.04
CA ARG A 170 -16.14 19.14 19.38
C ARG A 170 -15.14 18.00 19.55
N GLY A 171 -14.29 17.77 18.54
CA GLY A 171 -13.29 16.68 18.60
C GLY A 171 -11.96 16.97 17.91
N GLU A 172 -11.43 18.19 17.96
CA GLU A 172 -10.05 18.48 17.47
C GLU A 172 -9.20 19.32 18.45
N TYR A 173 -9.57 19.36 19.74
CA TYR A 173 -8.83 20.11 20.77
C TYR A 173 -8.34 19.28 21.97
N ASP A 174 -8.39 17.94 21.89
CA ASP A 174 -7.85 17.06 22.95
C ASP A 174 -6.56 16.34 22.52
N ALA A 175 -5.76 17.02 21.69
CA ALA A 175 -4.36 16.70 21.46
C ALA A 175 -3.47 17.52 22.41
N VAL A 176 -3.80 17.54 23.70
CA VAL A 176 -2.90 18.03 24.74
C VAL A 176 -2.03 16.86 25.20
N GLN A 177 -0.82 16.79 24.61
CA GLN A 177 0.42 16.43 25.29
C GLN A 177 0.32 15.33 26.38
N GLU A 178 0.09 14.07 26.00
CA GLU A 178 0.53 12.95 26.85
C GLU A 178 2.06 12.80 26.72
N SER A 179 2.74 13.20 27.79
CA SER A 179 4.19 13.11 28.01
C SER A 179 4.72 11.68 27.82
N PRO A 180 5.89 11.47 27.20
CA PRO A 180 6.46 10.14 27.04
C PRO A 180 7.07 9.68 28.37
N GLU A 181 6.32 8.88 29.14
CA GLU A 181 6.87 8.18 30.28
C GLU A 181 7.84 7.06 29.88
N ALA A 182 8.87 6.93 30.71
CA ALA A 182 10.12 6.26 30.44
C ALA A 182 10.02 4.75 30.22
N ALA A 183 11.04 4.24 29.52
CA ALA A 183 11.30 2.84 29.24
C ALA A 183 11.19 1.94 30.50
N GLY A 184 10.10 1.18 30.56
CA GLY A 184 9.96 -0.01 31.40
C GLY A 184 10.31 -1.27 30.62
N ASN A 185 11.37 -1.94 31.05
CA ASN A 185 11.93 -3.16 30.48
C ASN A 185 10.93 -4.33 30.39
N GLY A 186 11.04 -5.11 29.31
CA GLY A 186 10.94 -6.57 29.36
C GLY A 186 9.58 -7.21 29.05
N SER A 187 9.30 -7.47 27.77
CA SER A 187 8.58 -8.70 27.38
C SER A 187 8.89 -9.04 25.92
N THR A 188 10.01 -9.73 25.73
CA THR A 188 10.33 -10.43 24.48
C THR A 188 9.48 -11.69 24.40
N ASN A 189 8.38 -11.66 23.64
CA ASN A 189 7.75 -12.88 23.16
C ASN A 189 7.90 -12.96 21.64
N ASP A 190 8.57 -14.04 21.26
CA ASP A 190 9.12 -14.38 19.96
C ASP A 190 8.12 -14.34 18.80
N LEU A 191 8.44 -13.57 17.76
CA LEU A 191 7.92 -13.78 16.41
C LEU A 191 9.09 -14.13 15.47
N ARG A 192 9.64 -15.33 15.69
CA ARG A 192 10.64 -15.96 14.82
C ARG A 192 9.97 -17.11 14.07
N SER A 193 9.46 -16.85 12.87
CA SER A 193 8.98 -17.93 11.99
C SER A 193 10.12 -18.40 11.10
N ALA A 194 10.68 -19.55 11.46
CA ALA A 194 11.59 -20.34 10.64
C ALA A 194 10.82 -21.14 9.57
N ARG A 195 11.42 -21.18 8.37
CA ARG A 195 11.18 -22.14 7.28
C ARG A 195 11.55 -23.57 7.69
N ARG A 196 10.82 -24.56 7.18
CA ARG A 196 11.30 -25.88 6.66
C ARG A 196 10.21 -26.42 5.71
N ASN A 197 10.55 -26.71 4.46
CA ASN A 197 10.99 -28.01 3.90
C ASN A 197 9.93 -29.11 4.03
N ALA A 198 9.33 -29.49 2.90
CA ALA A 198 8.73 -30.80 2.67
C ALA A 198 9.06 -31.23 1.23
N GLN A 199 9.93 -32.24 1.12
CA GLN A 199 9.86 -33.24 0.07
C GLN A 199 8.64 -34.11 0.40
N ASP A 200 7.77 -34.38 -0.57
CA ASP A 200 7.36 -35.77 -0.83
C ASP A 200 6.75 -35.93 -2.23
N GLU A 201 7.00 -37.10 -2.81
CA GLU A 201 6.64 -37.52 -4.16
C GLU A 201 5.24 -38.15 -4.22
N SER A 202 4.47 -37.91 -5.28
CA SER A 202 3.85 -38.97 -6.12
C SER A 202 2.89 -38.44 -7.19
N VAL A 203 3.32 -38.63 -8.45
CA VAL A 203 2.60 -39.11 -9.66
C VAL A 203 1.08 -38.85 -9.78
N SER A 204 0.67 -37.99 -10.74
CA SER A 204 0.02 -38.47 -11.99
C SER A 204 -0.16 -37.38 -13.05
N THR A 205 0.26 -37.77 -14.25
CA THR A 205 0.15 -37.14 -15.57
C THR A 205 -1.28 -36.87 -16.03
N LEU A 206 -1.50 -35.73 -16.70
CA LEU A 206 -1.98 -35.68 -18.10
C LEU A 206 -1.83 -34.26 -18.66
N ALA A 207 -1.01 -34.18 -19.71
CA ALA A 207 -0.77 -32.98 -20.51
C ALA A 207 -1.87 -32.81 -21.57
N ALA A 208 -2.31 -31.59 -21.79
CA ALA A 208 -2.82 -31.15 -23.08
C ALA A 208 -2.50 -29.65 -23.27
N ALA A 209 -1.81 -29.38 -24.36
CA ALA A 209 -1.22 -28.10 -24.72
C ALA A 209 -2.28 -27.03 -25.07
N SER A 210 -2.02 -25.78 -24.68
CA SER A 210 -2.45 -24.64 -25.49
C SER A 210 -1.50 -23.46 -25.27
N HIS A 211 -0.68 -23.21 -26.29
CA HIS A 211 0.14 -22.01 -26.43
C HIS A 211 -0.77 -20.80 -26.62
N ASN A 212 -0.53 -19.71 -25.88
CA ASN A 212 -0.72 -18.39 -26.46
C ASN A 212 0.26 -17.35 -25.93
N LYS A 213 0.90 -16.74 -26.92
CA LYS A 213 1.97 -15.75 -26.92
C LYS A 213 1.34 -14.38 -26.61
N ARG A 214 1.64 -13.77 -25.45
CA ARG A 214 1.34 -12.35 -25.19
C ARG A 214 2.63 -11.55 -25.28
N GLN A 215 2.69 -10.72 -26.32
CA GLN A 215 3.73 -9.72 -26.55
C GLN A 215 3.68 -8.65 -25.46
N ALA A 216 4.87 -8.13 -25.13
CA ALA A 216 5.05 -6.94 -24.31
C ALA A 216 4.35 -5.74 -24.96
N LEU A 217 3.44 -5.12 -24.21
CA LEU A 217 2.83 -3.83 -24.53
C LEU A 217 3.94 -2.77 -24.62
N GLN A 218 4.04 -2.11 -25.76
CA GLN A 218 4.65 -0.79 -25.86
C GLN A 218 3.49 0.21 -25.73
N THR A 219 3.48 0.97 -24.63
CA THR A 219 2.53 2.06 -24.38
C THR A 219 2.80 3.25 -25.32
N PRO A 220 1.76 3.91 -25.85
CA PRO A 220 1.94 5.11 -26.68
C PRO A 220 2.23 6.36 -25.85
N GLU A 221 2.87 7.34 -26.50
CA GLU A 221 3.47 8.55 -25.95
C GLU A 221 2.44 9.61 -25.51
N GLY A 222 1.69 9.34 -24.44
CA GLY A 222 1.14 10.39 -23.57
C GLY A 222 2.02 10.46 -22.33
N SER A 223 2.75 11.56 -22.11
CA SER A 223 3.88 11.67 -21.15
C SER A 223 3.48 11.49 -19.67
N ILE A 224 3.10 10.28 -19.30
CA ILE A 224 3.17 9.78 -17.93
C ILE A 224 4.67 9.67 -17.67
N MET A 225 5.19 10.68 -16.97
CA MET A 225 6.57 10.73 -16.56
C MET A 225 6.93 9.38 -15.91
N SER A 226 7.85 8.64 -16.53
CA SER A 226 8.22 7.32 -16.03
C SER A 226 8.69 7.46 -14.58
N ASP A 227 8.45 6.46 -13.73
CA ASP A 227 9.04 6.40 -12.40
C ASP A 227 10.57 6.62 -12.43
N CYS A 228 11.22 6.17 -13.51
CA CYS A 228 12.63 6.45 -13.76
C CYS A 228 12.90 7.96 -13.88
N ASP A 229 12.12 8.67 -14.68
CA ASP A 229 12.26 10.12 -14.88
C ASP A 229 11.96 10.87 -13.58
N THR A 230 10.96 10.43 -12.83
CA THR A 230 10.60 10.99 -11.54
C THR A 230 11.74 10.84 -10.53
N LEU A 231 12.31 9.65 -10.40
CA LEU A 231 13.46 9.39 -9.53
C LEU A 231 14.71 10.18 -9.97
N CYS A 232 14.99 10.24 -11.27
CA CYS A 232 16.10 11.03 -11.81
C CYS A 232 15.92 12.53 -11.54
N LYS A 233 14.70 13.06 -11.69
CA LYS A 233 14.38 14.46 -11.35
C LYS A 233 14.54 14.75 -9.86
N LEU A 234 14.08 13.85 -8.99
CA LEU A 234 14.27 13.97 -7.54
C LEU A 234 15.76 14.00 -7.17
N LEU A 235 16.57 13.11 -7.75
CA LEU A 235 18.02 13.11 -7.54
C LEU A 235 18.68 14.39 -8.10
N ALA A 236 18.17 14.95 -9.20
CA ALA A 236 18.68 16.20 -9.77
C ALA A 236 18.34 17.41 -8.89
N GLN A 237 17.12 17.50 -8.38
CA GLN A 237 16.67 18.57 -7.48
C GLN A 237 17.53 18.63 -6.21
N GLU A 238 17.92 17.47 -5.68
CA GLU A 238 18.72 17.34 -4.47
C GLU A 238 20.25 17.27 -4.75
N ASN A 239 20.70 17.54 -5.98
CA ASN A 239 22.10 17.48 -6.41
C ASN A 239 22.81 16.11 -6.20
N TYR A 240 22.05 15.01 -6.14
CA TYR A 240 22.53 13.64 -5.95
C TYR A 240 22.72 12.84 -7.25
N THR A 241 22.58 13.46 -8.43
CA THR A 241 22.80 12.78 -9.73
C THR A 241 24.18 12.14 -9.87
N HIS A 242 25.19 12.69 -9.19
CA HIS A 242 26.53 12.14 -9.16
C HIS A 242 26.60 10.74 -8.53
N LEU A 243 25.67 10.38 -7.63
CA LEU A 243 25.63 9.06 -6.99
C LEU A 243 25.32 7.94 -7.99
N LEU A 244 24.53 8.23 -9.04
CA LEU A 244 24.21 7.26 -10.09
C LEU A 244 25.45 6.83 -10.88
N LYS A 245 26.51 7.63 -10.90
CA LYS A 245 27.79 7.28 -11.56
C LYS A 245 28.52 6.12 -10.86
N ASN A 246 28.16 5.81 -9.62
CA ASN A 246 28.77 4.75 -8.82
C ASN A 246 28.11 3.38 -9.02
N ILE A 247 27.02 3.31 -9.78
CA ILE A 247 26.36 2.06 -10.17
C ILE A 247 26.41 1.89 -11.69
N SER A 248 26.35 0.65 -12.15
CA SER A 248 26.33 0.34 -13.59
C SER A 248 25.02 0.84 -14.22
N GLU A 249 25.09 1.32 -15.45
CA GLU A 249 23.88 1.61 -16.23
C GLU A 249 23.10 0.33 -16.49
N TRP A 250 21.77 0.40 -16.48
CA TRP A 250 20.91 -0.77 -16.68
C TRP A 250 21.13 -1.46 -18.03
N LYS A 251 21.60 -0.72 -19.05
CA LYS A 251 21.94 -1.21 -20.39
C LYS A 251 23.20 -2.10 -20.41
N LYS A 252 24.05 -1.99 -19.39
CA LYS A 252 25.30 -2.77 -19.25
C LYS A 252 25.09 -4.08 -18.49
N LEU A 253 23.89 -4.33 -17.98
CA LEU A 253 23.55 -5.55 -17.26
C LEU A 253 22.91 -6.57 -18.20
N ASP A 254 23.11 -7.86 -17.89
CA ASP A 254 22.54 -8.95 -18.66
C ASP A 254 21.10 -9.22 -18.24
N TRP A 255 20.19 -9.10 -19.21
CA TRP A 255 18.75 -9.35 -19.05
C TRP A 255 18.33 -10.58 -19.85
N TYR A 256 17.40 -11.35 -19.29
CA TYR A 256 16.84 -12.54 -19.93
C TYR A 256 15.32 -12.47 -19.89
N GLU A 257 14.70 -12.79 -21.02
CA GLU A 257 13.24 -12.88 -21.13
C GLU A 257 12.76 -14.28 -20.71
N GLY A 258 11.64 -14.32 -19.99
CA GLY A 258 11.00 -15.55 -19.55
C GLY A 258 10.51 -15.49 -18.11
N ARG A 259 9.35 -16.07 -17.84
CA ARG A 259 8.81 -16.17 -16.47
C ARG A 259 9.45 -17.33 -15.73
N ILE A 260 9.84 -17.11 -14.47
CA ILE A 260 10.31 -18.21 -13.59
C ILE A 260 9.12 -18.87 -12.91
N THR A 261 8.20 -18.05 -12.41
CA THR A 261 6.94 -18.45 -11.81
C THR A 261 5.77 -17.81 -12.56
N PRO A 262 4.55 -18.38 -12.53
CA PRO A 262 3.39 -17.79 -13.20
C PRO A 262 3.14 -16.33 -12.80
N ASP A 263 3.39 -16.01 -11.53
CA ASP A 263 3.18 -14.69 -10.91
C ASP A 263 4.35 -13.71 -11.10
N SER A 264 5.45 -14.16 -11.73
CA SER A 264 6.62 -13.31 -11.99
C SER A 264 6.47 -12.47 -13.25
N LEU A 265 7.10 -11.30 -13.25
CA LEU A 265 7.32 -10.55 -14.48
C LEU A 265 8.15 -11.39 -15.47
N PRO A 266 7.95 -11.23 -16.79
CA PRO A 266 8.62 -12.04 -17.81
C PRO A 266 10.09 -11.62 -18.04
N TYR A 267 10.75 -11.06 -17.04
CA TYR A 267 12.12 -10.56 -17.13
C TYR A 267 12.94 -11.00 -15.92
N ARG A 268 14.20 -11.32 -16.19
CA ARG A 268 15.16 -11.81 -15.21
C ARG A 268 16.46 -11.03 -15.38
N LEU A 269 16.99 -10.53 -14.27
CA LEU A 269 18.23 -9.78 -14.20
C LEU A 269 19.34 -10.68 -13.68
N LEU A 270 20.47 -10.78 -14.39
CA LEU A 270 21.62 -11.51 -13.87
C LEU A 270 22.24 -10.73 -12.71
N VAL A 271 22.30 -11.34 -11.52
CA VAL A 271 22.86 -10.71 -10.31
C VAL A 271 24.14 -11.36 -9.79
N GLY A 272 24.47 -12.56 -10.26
CA GLY A 272 25.63 -13.28 -9.76
C GLY A 272 25.79 -14.66 -10.33
N LYS A 273 26.75 -15.41 -9.78
CA LYS A 273 26.90 -16.84 -9.99
C LYS A 273 27.04 -17.56 -8.66
N THR A 274 26.56 -18.80 -8.58
CA THR A 274 26.74 -19.63 -7.39
C THR A 274 28.24 -19.87 -7.16
N SER A 275 28.71 -19.81 -5.91
CA SER A 275 30.13 -19.97 -5.58
C SER A 275 30.67 -21.36 -5.93
N ARG A 276 29.87 -22.40 -5.72
CA ARG A 276 30.26 -23.81 -5.95
C ARG A 276 30.37 -24.19 -7.43
N ASP A 277 29.32 -23.94 -8.20
CA ASP A 277 29.15 -24.51 -9.55
C ASP A 277 29.18 -23.46 -10.67
N SER A 278 29.43 -22.18 -10.33
CA SER A 278 29.40 -21.05 -11.27
C SER A 278 28.11 -20.93 -12.11
N ILE A 279 26.96 -21.32 -11.54
CA ILE A 279 25.65 -21.24 -12.17
C ILE A 279 25.10 -19.83 -12.01
N ASN A 280 24.54 -19.27 -13.08
CA ASN A 280 23.94 -17.93 -13.05
C ASN A 280 22.79 -17.84 -12.03
N ILE A 281 22.83 -16.78 -11.22
CA ILE A 281 21.78 -16.39 -10.29
C ILE A 281 21.04 -15.21 -10.90
N TYR A 282 19.74 -15.36 -11.02
CA TYR A 282 18.83 -14.38 -11.58
C TYR A 282 17.95 -13.78 -10.51
N ALA A 283 17.78 -12.46 -10.53
CA ALA A 283 16.72 -11.78 -9.79
C ALA A 283 15.51 -11.57 -10.70
N HIS A 284 14.32 -11.72 -10.14
CA HIS A 284 13.07 -11.39 -10.83
C HIS A 284 12.07 -10.77 -9.85
N LEU A 285 11.10 -10.05 -10.38
CA LEU A 285 10.03 -9.46 -9.59
C LEU A 285 8.79 -10.36 -9.62
N LYS A 286 8.22 -10.59 -8.44
CA LYS A 286 6.91 -11.21 -8.25
C LYS A 286 5.94 -10.16 -7.73
N ALA A 287 4.82 -9.97 -8.42
CA ALA A 287 3.76 -9.10 -7.92
C ALA A 287 3.01 -9.80 -6.77
N VAL A 288 2.95 -9.18 -5.60
CA VAL A 288 2.28 -9.70 -4.41
C VAL A 288 1.56 -8.56 -3.71
N ASN A 289 0.23 -8.61 -3.62
CA ASN A 289 -0.60 -7.64 -2.90
C ASN A 289 -0.22 -6.18 -3.23
N ASP A 290 -0.25 -5.84 -4.52
CA ASP A 290 0.10 -4.49 -5.02
C ASP A 290 1.52 -4.04 -4.68
N THR A 291 2.44 -4.96 -4.38
CA THR A 291 3.87 -4.66 -4.20
C THR A 291 4.70 -5.58 -5.08
N TYR A 292 5.90 -5.14 -5.43
CA TYR A 292 6.86 -5.99 -6.16
C TYR A 292 7.85 -6.59 -5.17
N MET A 293 7.89 -7.92 -5.08
CA MET A 293 8.90 -8.63 -4.28
C MET A 293 10.02 -9.14 -5.17
N VAL A 294 11.28 -8.91 -4.78
CA VAL A 294 12.44 -9.50 -5.47
C VAL A 294 12.65 -10.94 -5.00
N GLN A 295 12.81 -11.85 -5.96
CA GLN A 295 13.19 -13.24 -5.69
C GLN A 295 14.40 -13.64 -6.53
N TYR A 296 15.28 -14.45 -5.92
CA TYR A 296 16.52 -14.90 -6.53
C TYR A 296 16.44 -16.38 -6.87
N TRP A 297 16.85 -16.76 -8.08
CA TRP A 297 16.71 -18.13 -8.58
C TRP A 297 17.92 -18.50 -9.44
N PHE A 298 18.29 -19.78 -9.43
CA PHE A 298 19.29 -20.33 -10.34
C PHE A 298 18.79 -21.66 -10.92
N MET A 299 19.31 -22.03 -12.10
CA MET A 299 18.92 -23.28 -12.78
C MET A 299 20.05 -24.31 -12.66
N PRO A 300 19.87 -25.39 -11.86
CA PRO A 300 20.88 -26.44 -11.73
C PRO A 300 21.20 -27.10 -13.08
N ARG A 301 22.48 -27.38 -13.36
CA ARG A 301 22.89 -28.07 -14.61
C ARG A 301 22.31 -29.48 -14.76
N ARG A 302 21.86 -30.13 -13.68
CA ARG A 302 21.40 -31.53 -13.68
C ARG A 302 19.87 -31.62 -13.67
N GLY A 303 19.29 -31.73 -14.87
CA GLY A 303 18.02 -32.44 -15.15
C GLY A 303 16.72 -31.94 -14.52
N LYS A 304 16.73 -30.96 -13.61
CA LYS A 304 15.51 -30.36 -13.06
C LYS A 304 15.13 -29.16 -13.91
N ALA A 305 14.04 -29.28 -14.67
CA ALA A 305 13.45 -28.16 -15.41
C ALA A 305 12.94 -27.03 -14.50
N SER A 306 12.76 -27.32 -13.20
CA SER A 306 12.41 -26.32 -12.20
C SER A 306 13.68 -25.70 -11.61
N GLY A 307 13.80 -24.37 -11.73
CA GLY A 307 14.86 -23.63 -11.04
C GLY A 307 14.73 -23.76 -9.52
N VAL A 308 15.79 -23.38 -8.81
CA VAL A 308 15.85 -23.40 -7.36
C VAL A 308 15.83 -21.98 -6.83
N ALA A 309 14.89 -21.67 -5.93
CA ALA A 309 14.84 -20.39 -5.24
C ALA A 309 16.02 -20.27 -4.26
N LEU A 310 16.82 -19.23 -4.43
CA LEU A 310 17.89 -18.83 -3.53
C LEU A 310 17.35 -17.79 -2.53
N PRO A 311 17.50 -18.01 -1.20
CA PRO A 311 17.10 -17.01 -0.21
C PRO A 311 17.99 -15.76 -0.31
N SER A 312 17.41 -14.57 -0.14
CA SER A 312 18.13 -13.28 -0.15
C SER A 312 19.33 -13.28 0.78
N LYS A 313 19.14 -13.70 2.03
CA LYS A 313 20.19 -13.83 3.04
C LYS A 313 21.43 -14.63 2.61
N ASP A 314 21.27 -15.59 1.69
CA ASP A 314 22.33 -16.51 1.28
C ASP A 314 23.09 -16.00 0.03
N LEU A 315 22.74 -14.82 -0.51
CA LEU A 315 23.44 -14.18 -1.63
C LEU A 315 24.85 -13.75 -1.29
N ALA A 316 25.12 -13.38 -0.03
CA ALA A 316 26.45 -12.91 0.38
C ALA A 316 27.53 -13.98 0.17
N ALA A 317 27.17 -15.25 0.36
CA ALA A 317 28.02 -16.42 0.13
C ALA A 317 28.20 -16.80 -1.36
N GLN A 318 27.64 -16.02 -2.29
CA GLN A 318 27.71 -16.27 -3.74
C GLN A 318 28.62 -15.25 -4.44
N ASN A 319 28.99 -15.54 -5.69
CA ASN A 319 29.76 -14.64 -6.54
C ASN A 319 28.84 -13.58 -7.17
N VAL A 320 28.36 -12.64 -6.35
CA VAL A 320 27.50 -11.53 -6.77
C VAL A 320 28.30 -10.50 -7.59
N ILE A 321 27.75 -10.07 -8.72
CA ILE A 321 28.40 -9.13 -9.63
C ILE A 321 28.17 -7.68 -9.21
N HIS A 322 29.02 -6.78 -9.70
CA HIS A 322 28.80 -5.34 -9.55
C HIS A 322 27.57 -4.90 -10.36
N PRO A 323 26.70 -4.02 -9.84
CA PRO A 323 26.82 -3.27 -8.57
C PRO A 323 26.17 -3.89 -7.34
N PHE A 324 25.52 -5.04 -7.49
CA PHE A 324 24.83 -5.71 -6.39
C PHE A 324 25.76 -6.04 -5.23
N ASP A 325 27.01 -6.40 -5.52
CA ASP A 325 28.04 -6.69 -4.52
C ASP A 325 28.39 -5.50 -3.60
N LYS A 326 27.98 -4.28 -3.98
CA LYS A 326 28.21 -3.05 -3.21
C LYS A 326 27.16 -2.77 -2.14
N THR A 327 26.06 -3.51 -2.11
CA THR A 327 24.92 -3.25 -1.18
C THR A 327 25.11 -3.77 0.25
N TYR A 328 26.16 -4.58 0.50
CA TYR A 328 26.39 -5.27 1.78
C TYR A 328 27.85 -5.63 2.01
N ASP A 329 28.34 -5.79 3.25
CA ASP A 329 29.75 -6.13 3.42
C ASP A 329 30.11 -7.55 2.94
N ARG A 330 31.17 -7.67 2.12
CA ARG A 330 31.60 -8.96 1.53
C ARG A 330 32.27 -9.88 2.55
N THR A 331 32.56 -9.38 3.74
CA THR A 331 33.15 -10.16 4.84
C THR A 331 32.12 -11.05 5.54
N CYS A 332 30.83 -10.83 5.28
CA CYS A 332 29.74 -11.58 5.88
C CYS A 332 29.27 -12.72 4.97
N ASP A 333 29.09 -13.92 5.54
CA ASP A 333 28.53 -15.07 4.82
C ASP A 333 27.00 -14.99 4.65
N SER A 334 26.34 -14.11 5.39
CA SER A 334 24.89 -13.88 5.32
C SER A 334 24.54 -12.41 5.40
N LEU A 335 23.54 -11.98 4.63
CA LEU A 335 23.04 -10.61 4.66
C LEU A 335 22.21 -10.33 5.93
N SER A 336 22.43 -9.17 6.54
CA SER A 336 21.48 -8.60 7.50
C SER A 336 20.21 -8.11 6.81
N LYS A 337 19.12 -7.91 7.55
CA LYS A 337 17.86 -7.41 7.00
C LYS A 337 18.02 -6.07 6.26
N SER A 338 18.88 -5.17 6.79
CA SER A 338 19.16 -3.88 6.14
C SER A 338 19.91 -4.01 4.81
N GLU A 339 20.73 -5.05 4.68
CA GLU A 339 21.51 -5.35 3.48
C GLU A 339 20.67 -6.04 2.41
N GLU A 340 19.83 -6.99 2.81
CA GLU A 340 18.80 -7.57 1.95
C GLU A 340 17.91 -6.47 1.37
N GLU A 341 17.53 -5.51 2.21
CA GLU A 341 16.68 -4.38 1.83
C GLU A 341 17.36 -3.47 0.78
N ARG A 342 18.62 -3.05 1.00
CA ARG A 342 19.40 -2.28 0.03
C ARG A 342 19.56 -3.02 -1.30
N LEU A 343 19.81 -4.33 -1.24
CA LEU A 343 19.92 -5.15 -2.43
C LEU A 343 18.60 -5.22 -3.21
N GLU A 344 17.48 -5.41 -2.51
CA GLU A 344 16.13 -5.41 -3.10
C GLU A 344 15.82 -4.08 -3.78
N ILE A 345 16.09 -2.96 -3.10
CA ILE A 345 15.90 -1.61 -3.63
C ILE A 345 16.73 -1.42 -4.92
N LEU A 346 18.01 -1.80 -4.90
CA LEU A 346 18.85 -1.64 -6.09
C LEU A 346 18.36 -2.50 -7.27
N VAL A 347 17.90 -3.73 -7.01
CA VAL A 347 17.30 -4.56 -8.07
C VAL A 347 16.04 -3.93 -8.63
N LYS A 348 15.11 -3.45 -7.79
CA LYS A 348 13.89 -2.75 -8.24
C LYS A 348 14.23 -1.54 -9.10
N TRP A 349 15.27 -0.78 -8.75
CA TRP A 349 15.73 0.36 -9.54
C TRP A 349 16.08 -0.05 -10.97
N TYR A 350 16.77 -1.18 -11.15
CA TYR A 350 17.09 -1.67 -12.49
C TYR A 350 15.86 -2.07 -13.31
N PHE A 351 14.81 -2.60 -12.67
CA PHE A 351 13.54 -2.87 -13.35
C PHE A 351 12.81 -1.58 -13.73
N VAL A 352 12.84 -0.55 -12.87
CA VAL A 352 12.29 0.79 -13.18
C VAL A 352 13.07 1.44 -14.33
N ALA A 353 14.40 1.49 -14.20
CA ALA A 353 15.27 2.18 -15.15
C ALA A 353 15.27 1.53 -16.55
N SER A 354 14.98 0.23 -16.64
CA SER A 354 14.81 -0.48 -17.90
C SER A 354 13.39 -0.38 -18.49
N GLY A 355 12.48 0.34 -17.83
CA GLY A 355 11.08 0.51 -18.25
C GLY A 355 10.26 -0.78 -18.15
N LYS A 356 10.71 -1.76 -17.34
CA LYS A 356 9.98 -3.02 -17.14
C LYS A 356 8.89 -2.90 -16.07
N ILE A 357 8.98 -1.88 -15.22
CA ILE A 357 7.94 -1.45 -14.28
C ILE A 357 7.87 0.09 -14.29
N ASN A 358 6.66 0.65 -14.27
CA ASN A 358 6.44 2.11 -14.37
C ASN A 358 5.56 2.67 -13.24
N ASN A 359 5.17 1.84 -12.27
CA ASN A 359 4.23 2.19 -11.19
C ASN A 359 4.74 1.78 -9.80
N LEU A 360 6.06 1.62 -9.65
CA LEU A 360 6.68 1.33 -8.37
C LEU A 360 6.43 2.43 -7.33
N LEU A 361 6.49 3.71 -7.73
CA LEU A 361 6.31 4.83 -6.79
C LEU A 361 4.87 4.95 -6.27
N GLU A 362 3.89 4.52 -7.06
CA GLU A 362 2.48 4.46 -6.64
C GLU A 362 2.29 3.41 -5.52
N TYR A 363 2.96 2.27 -5.65
CA TYR A 363 2.85 1.16 -4.70
C TYR A 363 3.75 1.30 -3.47
N GLU A 364 4.93 1.89 -3.63
CA GLU A 364 5.94 2.03 -2.58
C GLU A 364 6.34 3.51 -2.41
N PRO A 365 5.53 4.34 -1.70
CA PRO A 365 5.78 5.78 -1.60
C PRO A 365 7.11 6.15 -0.93
N ASN A 366 7.63 5.27 -0.06
CA ASN A 366 8.92 5.45 0.61
C ASN A 366 10.12 4.96 -0.22
N TYR A 367 9.89 4.48 -1.46
CA TYR A 367 10.93 3.89 -2.29
C TYR A 367 12.02 4.91 -2.64
N ALA A 368 11.67 6.15 -2.99
CA ALA A 368 12.63 7.18 -3.38
C ALA A 368 13.64 7.50 -2.26
N ALA A 369 13.17 7.64 -1.02
CA ALA A 369 14.03 7.90 0.14
C ALA A 369 14.98 6.72 0.42
N ARG A 370 14.46 5.49 0.37
CA ARG A 370 15.24 4.26 0.56
C ARG A 370 16.25 4.03 -0.58
N PHE A 371 15.91 4.42 -1.80
CA PHE A 371 16.80 4.38 -2.94
C PHE A 371 17.97 5.35 -2.79
N LEU A 372 17.71 6.58 -2.36
CA LEU A 372 18.76 7.56 -2.07
C LEU A 372 19.72 7.07 -0.96
N ASP A 373 19.19 6.52 0.14
CA ASP A 373 20.00 5.93 1.20
C ASP A 373 20.89 4.79 0.67
N THR A 374 20.32 3.92 -0.18
CA THR A 374 21.05 2.83 -0.83
C THR A 374 22.19 3.36 -1.72
N LEU A 375 21.95 4.40 -2.51
CA LEU A 375 22.97 5.03 -3.36
C LEU A 375 24.10 5.67 -2.54
N ASN A 376 23.75 6.34 -1.44
CA ASN A 376 24.73 6.92 -0.50
C ASN A 376 25.60 5.83 0.13
N TYR A 377 24.99 4.73 0.58
CA TYR A 377 25.72 3.58 1.11
C TYR A 377 26.72 3.01 0.09
N ILE A 378 26.28 2.77 -1.15
CA ILE A 378 27.12 2.25 -2.23
C ILE A 378 28.29 3.21 -2.51
N THR A 379 28.01 4.51 -2.60
CA THR A 379 29.00 5.56 -2.85
C THR A 379 30.06 5.61 -1.76
N ASN A 380 29.63 5.67 -0.49
CA ASN A 380 30.55 5.66 0.66
C ASN A 380 31.45 4.42 0.61
N ARG A 381 30.88 3.26 0.28
CA ARG A 381 31.64 2.02 0.24
C ARG A 381 32.66 1.94 -0.89
N ILE A 382 32.34 2.48 -2.07
CA ILE A 382 33.28 2.58 -3.19
C ILE A 382 34.42 3.53 -2.81
N ASN A 383 34.10 4.68 -2.23
CA ASN A 383 35.08 5.69 -1.82
C ASN A 383 36.01 5.18 -0.71
N HIS A 384 35.48 4.43 0.27
CA HIS A 384 36.29 3.84 1.34
C HIS A 384 37.28 2.76 0.87
N ARG A 385 36.98 2.06 -0.25
CA ARG A 385 37.93 1.10 -0.85
C ARG A 385 39.01 1.76 -1.71
N ALA A 386 38.80 2.99 -2.18
CA ALA A 386 39.77 3.73 -2.97
C ALA A 386 40.93 4.32 -2.12
N GLN A 387 40.81 4.31 -0.79
CA GLN A 387 41.91 4.66 0.11
C GLN A 387 42.90 3.48 0.16
N PRO A 388 44.13 3.60 -0.36
CA PRO A 388 45.12 2.54 -0.23
C PRO A 388 45.35 2.31 1.26
N ILE A 389 45.19 1.05 1.70
CA ILE A 389 45.64 0.61 3.01
C ILE A 389 47.10 1.01 3.10
N ARG A 390 47.40 2.08 3.83
CA ARG A 390 48.78 2.44 4.18
C ARG A 390 49.32 1.21 4.88
N LYS A 391 50.16 0.44 4.18
CA LYS A 391 50.93 -0.65 4.77
C LYS A 391 51.69 -0.03 5.92
N SER A 392 51.18 -0.19 7.14
CA SER A 392 51.95 0.12 8.33
C SER A 392 53.18 -0.73 8.25
N ASN A 393 54.35 -0.09 8.17
CA ASN A 393 55.66 -0.73 8.16
C ASN A 393 55.76 -1.67 9.38
N PHE A 394 55.47 -2.95 9.14
CA PHE A 394 55.73 -4.02 10.10
C PHE A 394 57.14 -4.52 9.77
N MET A 395 58.11 -4.08 10.57
CA MET A 395 59.48 -4.56 10.53
C MET A 395 59.53 -6.09 10.75
N PRO A 396 60.37 -6.83 10.03
CA PRO A 396 60.57 -8.25 10.28
C PRO A 396 61.59 -8.43 11.41
N GLY A 397 61.09 -8.73 12.62
CA GLY A 397 61.91 -9.16 13.75
C GLY A 397 62.06 -10.68 13.76
N VAL A 398 63.29 -11.12 13.53
CA VAL A 398 63.78 -12.51 13.52
C VAL A 398 63.81 -13.09 14.95
N SER A 399 63.63 -14.42 15.04
CA SER A 399 64.34 -15.33 15.96
C SER A 399 63.55 -16.05 17.09
N ASN A 400 63.43 -17.37 16.88
CA ASN A 400 63.66 -18.47 17.83
C ASN A 400 62.62 -18.87 18.90
N ARG A 401 62.00 -20.04 18.65
CA ARG A 401 61.77 -21.15 19.61
C ARG A 401 63.12 -21.73 20.10
N PRO A 402 63.25 -22.50 21.22
CA PRO A 402 62.27 -23.48 21.72
C PRO A 402 62.15 -23.68 23.26
N SER A 403 61.23 -24.60 23.60
CA SER A 403 61.23 -25.60 24.69
C SER A 403 60.85 -25.25 26.15
N SER A 404 59.72 -25.87 26.53
CA SER A 404 59.49 -26.78 27.69
C SER A 404 59.20 -26.27 29.11
N SER A 405 58.21 -26.98 29.69
CA SER A 405 57.89 -27.25 31.10
C SER A 405 56.89 -26.34 31.84
N SER A 406 55.82 -26.99 32.32
CA SER A 406 54.81 -26.56 33.31
C SER A 406 55.40 -26.59 34.75
N PRO A 407 54.66 -26.45 35.87
CA PRO A 407 53.32 -25.89 36.14
C PRO A 407 53.25 -24.94 37.38
N SER A 408 52.07 -24.34 37.57
CA SER A 408 51.44 -23.96 38.87
C SER A 408 51.84 -22.68 39.62
N SER A 409 50.80 -22.15 40.29
CA SER A 409 50.78 -21.31 41.50
C SER A 409 50.67 -19.78 41.37
N LYS A 410 49.41 -19.35 41.52
CA LYS A 410 48.89 -18.32 42.43
C LYS A 410 49.88 -17.33 43.06
N ASN A 411 49.69 -16.04 42.75
CA ASN A 411 49.40 -14.92 43.68
C ASN A 411 49.57 -13.60 42.89
N SER A 412 48.51 -12.79 42.74
CA SER A 412 48.23 -11.64 43.61
C SER A 412 49.41 -10.68 43.75
N VAL A 413 49.37 -9.54 43.05
CA VAL A 413 49.42 -8.17 43.62
C VAL A 413 49.29 -7.14 42.49
N GLN A 414 48.56 -6.07 42.83
CA GLN A 414 48.25 -4.87 42.06
C GLN A 414 49.46 -4.18 41.43
N SER A 415 49.26 -3.61 40.25
CA SER A 415 49.82 -2.29 39.91
C SER A 415 48.94 -1.58 38.90
N ASN A 416 48.51 -0.37 39.30
CA ASN A 416 47.86 0.63 38.47
C ASN A 416 48.83 1.14 37.41
N SER A 417 48.39 1.31 36.15
CA SER A 417 48.82 2.45 35.34
C SER A 417 48.00 2.61 34.04
N LEU A 418 47.42 3.80 33.90
CA LEU A 418 47.20 4.54 32.65
C LEU A 418 46.17 3.97 31.64
N ARG A 419 44.89 4.28 31.87
CA ARG A 419 43.87 4.38 30.82
C ARG A 419 44.06 5.69 30.04
N SER A 420 44.58 5.61 28.82
CA SER A 420 44.34 6.64 27.80
C SER A 420 42.91 6.53 27.25
N PRO A 421 42.25 7.66 26.94
CA PRO A 421 40.88 7.67 26.46
C PRO A 421 40.83 7.26 24.99
N ARG A 422 40.10 6.19 24.67
CA ARG A 422 39.65 5.92 23.29
C ARG A 422 38.57 6.94 22.94
N ILE A 423 38.96 8.01 22.28
CA ILE A 423 38.05 8.86 21.51
C ILE A 423 37.52 8.02 20.35
N SER A 424 36.28 7.54 20.50
CA SER A 424 35.49 7.02 19.38
C SER A 424 34.72 8.19 18.77
N PRO A 425 34.88 8.52 17.48
CA PRO A 425 34.03 9.53 16.86
C PRO A 425 32.66 8.88 16.60
N ARG A 426 31.74 9.06 17.54
CA ARG A 426 30.31 8.81 17.34
C ARG A 426 29.74 9.99 16.57
N ILE A 427 29.97 10.02 15.25
CA ILE A 427 29.18 10.87 14.35
C ILE A 427 27.94 10.06 13.98
N ALA A 428 26.95 10.06 14.88
CA ALA A 428 25.58 9.78 14.48
C ALA A 428 25.06 11.04 13.79
N SER A 429 25.26 11.13 12.47
CA SER A 429 24.56 12.11 11.65
C SER A 429 23.10 11.68 11.57
N THR A 430 22.27 12.20 12.46
CA THR A 430 20.81 12.22 12.28
C THR A 430 20.51 13.11 11.09
N PHE A 431 20.51 12.52 9.90
CA PHE A 431 20.05 13.16 8.68
C PHE A 431 18.53 13.16 8.68
N THR A 432 17.92 14.27 9.11
CA THR A 432 16.50 14.52 8.97
C THR A 432 16.19 14.86 7.52
N PHE A 433 15.38 14.01 6.87
CA PHE A 433 14.81 14.25 5.56
C PHE A 433 13.99 15.56 5.57
N PRO A 434 14.03 16.39 4.50
CA PRO A 434 13.15 17.55 4.39
C PRO A 434 11.68 17.13 4.45
N LYS A 435 10.94 17.67 5.42
CA LYS A 435 9.51 17.44 5.68
C LYS A 435 8.61 17.70 4.44
N ALA A 436 9.11 18.46 3.46
CA ALA A 436 8.44 18.80 2.22
C ALA A 436 8.15 17.58 1.30
N LEU A 437 9.00 16.55 1.33
CA LEU A 437 8.87 15.37 0.45
C LEU A 437 7.80 14.38 0.92
N ALA A 438 7.53 14.31 2.23
CA ALA A 438 6.45 13.51 2.78
C ALA A 438 5.06 14.12 2.50
N LEU A 439 4.97 15.44 2.41
CA LEU A 439 3.72 16.17 2.17
C LEU A 439 3.29 16.16 0.69
N ALA A 440 4.25 16.21 -0.24
CA ALA A 440 3.96 16.20 -1.68
C ALA A 440 3.33 14.88 -2.19
N VAL A 441 3.57 13.76 -1.48
CA VAL A 441 3.01 12.43 -1.83
C VAL A 441 1.72 12.13 -1.06
N GLN A 442 1.50 12.75 0.11
CA GLN A 442 0.30 12.53 0.94
C GLN A 442 -0.94 13.32 0.49
N ASN A 443 -0.78 14.45 -0.20
CA ASN A 443 -1.90 15.32 -0.60
C ASN A 443 -2.72 14.85 -1.83
N ARG A 444 -2.72 13.56 -2.17
CA ARG A 444 -3.39 13.05 -3.38
C ARG A 444 -4.65 12.20 -3.19
N ARG A 445 -5.20 11.98 -1.99
CA ARG A 445 -6.45 11.19 -1.85
C ARG A 445 -7.33 11.60 -0.66
N SER A 446 -8.41 12.33 -0.93
CA SER A 446 -9.76 12.06 -0.41
C SER A 446 -10.79 13.04 -0.97
N THR A 447 -11.54 12.62 -1.97
CA THR A 447 -12.93 13.05 -2.17
C THR A 447 -13.70 11.85 -2.72
N THR A 448 -14.48 11.20 -1.86
CA THR A 448 -15.52 10.25 -2.26
C THR A 448 -16.82 11.03 -2.42
N PRO A 449 -17.56 10.89 -3.53
CA PRO A 449 -18.88 11.48 -3.68
C PRO A 449 -19.95 10.56 -3.07
N GLN A 450 -20.95 11.19 -2.43
CA GLN A 450 -22.16 10.55 -1.94
C GLN A 450 -23.35 10.93 -2.83
N ASP A 451 -24.15 9.91 -3.15
CA ASP A 451 -25.57 9.87 -3.50
C ASP A 451 -26.13 10.65 -4.69
N PHE A 452 -26.65 9.90 -5.68
CA PHE A 452 -27.96 10.20 -6.28
C PHE A 452 -28.64 8.89 -6.71
N GLU A 453 -29.70 8.53 -5.98
CA GLU A 453 -30.73 7.58 -6.41
C GLU A 453 -31.78 8.30 -7.27
N SER A 454 -32.05 7.71 -8.43
CA SER A 454 -33.35 7.52 -9.10
C SER A 454 -34.45 8.59 -8.97
N GLN A 455 -34.80 9.20 -10.10
CA GLN A 455 -36.20 9.29 -10.53
C GLN A 455 -36.31 9.39 -12.05
N ALA A 456 -37.12 8.49 -12.62
CA ALA A 456 -37.51 8.45 -14.01
C ALA A 456 -38.89 9.11 -14.20
N ALA A 457 -39.09 9.64 -15.41
CA ALA A 457 -40.36 9.98 -16.07
C ALA A 457 -41.18 11.14 -15.47
N GLN A 458 -41.29 12.24 -16.24
CA GLN A 458 -42.57 12.62 -16.84
C GLN A 458 -42.42 13.65 -17.97
N ASP A 459 -43.36 13.48 -18.89
CA ASP A 459 -43.60 14.08 -20.19
C ASP A 459 -43.92 15.58 -20.24
N LEU A 460 -43.74 16.12 -21.46
CA LEU A 460 -44.53 17.16 -22.14
C LEU A 460 -44.92 18.44 -21.37
N CYS A 461 -44.51 19.61 -21.90
CA CYS A 461 -45.37 20.50 -22.73
C CYS A 461 -45.00 22.01 -22.66
N THR A 462 -44.87 22.62 -23.84
CA THR A 462 -45.28 23.99 -24.24
C THR A 462 -44.75 25.26 -23.52
N ALA A 463 -43.88 25.95 -24.27
CA ALA A 463 -44.10 27.27 -24.88
C ALA A 463 -44.13 28.59 -24.06
N THR A 464 -43.28 29.49 -24.57
CA THR A 464 -43.39 30.95 -24.80
C THR A 464 -42.97 31.95 -23.70
N PRO A 465 -42.32 33.08 -24.10
CA PRO A 465 -41.62 34.01 -23.23
C PRO A 465 -42.43 35.28 -22.95
N GLN A 466 -42.19 35.94 -21.81
CA GLN A 466 -42.54 37.36 -21.64
C GLN A 466 -41.48 38.14 -20.87
N THR A 467 -41.21 39.31 -21.42
CA THR A 467 -40.27 40.37 -21.10
C THR A 467 -40.83 41.30 -19.99
N PRO A 468 -40.19 42.44 -19.61
CA PRO A 468 -40.14 42.93 -18.23
C PRO A 468 -41.05 44.16 -17.96
N GLY A 469 -41.30 44.46 -16.69
CA GLY A 469 -41.92 45.71 -16.26
C GLY A 469 -41.84 45.86 -14.73
N GLN A 470 -41.18 46.91 -14.24
CA GLN A 470 -41.79 48.14 -13.70
C GLN A 470 -42.07 48.05 -12.18
N VAL A 471 -41.41 48.81 -11.29
CA VAL A 471 -41.45 50.26 -10.97
C VAL A 471 -42.19 50.51 -9.63
N VAL A 472 -41.43 51.04 -8.63
CA VAL A 472 -41.82 52.07 -7.60
C VAL A 472 -42.65 51.58 -6.37
N PRO A 473 -42.68 52.27 -5.20
CA PRO A 473 -41.64 52.83 -4.31
C PRO A 473 -41.95 52.69 -2.78
N ARG A 474 -41.11 53.31 -1.92
CA ARG A 474 -41.45 54.07 -0.68
C ARG A 474 -42.16 53.35 0.49
N ALA A 475 -41.48 53.28 1.64
CA ALA A 475 -42.07 53.52 2.97
C ALA A 475 -41.02 53.73 4.08
N GLU A 476 -40.83 54.99 4.50
CA GLU A 476 -40.73 55.35 5.94
C GLU A 476 -42.12 55.13 6.58
N PRO A 477 -42.30 54.88 7.90
CA PRO A 477 -41.88 55.82 8.97
C PRO A 477 -41.58 55.23 10.37
N ARG A 478 -41.01 56.07 11.25
CA ARG A 478 -41.71 56.67 12.43
C ARG A 478 -40.82 56.77 13.68
N ALA A 479 -40.72 58.02 14.13
CA ALA A 479 -40.17 58.49 15.40
C ALA A 479 -40.86 57.90 16.65
N SER A 480 -40.16 57.95 17.79
CA SER A 480 -40.62 58.56 19.06
C SER A 480 -39.74 58.09 20.22
N ARG A 481 -38.95 58.99 20.84
CA ARG A 481 -38.77 58.94 22.30
C ARG A 481 -38.40 60.31 22.88
N THR A 482 -39.14 60.58 23.95
CA THR A 482 -39.50 61.80 24.64
C THR A 482 -38.38 62.41 25.49
N PRO A 483 -38.36 63.73 25.72
CA PRO A 483 -37.48 64.38 26.69
C PRO A 483 -38.16 64.47 28.06
N GLN A 484 -37.45 64.17 29.15
CA GLN A 484 -37.85 64.59 30.49
C GLN A 484 -36.65 64.69 31.43
N ARG A 485 -36.42 65.91 31.92
CA ARG A 485 -36.57 66.31 33.34
C ARG A 485 -35.38 67.15 33.84
N ALA A 486 -35.71 68.39 34.13
CA ALA A 486 -34.85 69.39 34.74
C ALA A 486 -34.81 69.29 36.29
N LEU A 487 -33.78 69.95 36.84
CA LEU A 487 -33.53 70.48 38.20
C LEU A 487 -32.48 69.72 39.05
N PRO A 488 -31.76 70.39 39.97
CA PRO A 488 -31.48 71.83 40.11
C PRO A 488 -29.98 72.18 40.30
N SER A 489 -29.64 73.46 40.07
CA SER A 489 -28.35 74.08 40.45
C SER A 489 -28.03 73.93 41.94
N PRO A 490 -26.77 73.66 42.31
CA PRO A 490 -26.23 74.05 43.60
C PRO A 490 -25.51 75.40 43.51
N ALA A 491 -25.67 76.15 44.59
CA ALA A 491 -25.28 77.53 44.76
C ALA A 491 -23.77 77.78 44.63
N THR A 492 -23.49 78.95 44.10
CA THR A 492 -22.23 79.71 44.18
C THR A 492 -21.72 79.77 45.62
N ARG A 493 -20.65 79.03 45.91
CA ARG A 493 -19.79 79.28 47.07
C ARG A 493 -18.37 79.49 46.58
N GLY A 494 -17.86 80.70 46.80
CA GLY A 494 -16.51 81.08 46.43
C GLY A 494 -15.48 80.22 47.15
N THR A 495 -14.78 79.40 46.40
CA THR A 495 -13.55 78.73 46.83
C THR A 495 -12.46 79.15 45.88
N LYS A 496 -11.36 79.62 46.46
CA LYS A 496 -10.15 80.10 45.78
C LYS A 496 -9.72 79.05 44.74
N ARG A 497 -9.78 79.42 43.46
CA ARG A 497 -9.21 78.66 42.34
C ARG A 497 -7.75 78.37 42.65
N THR A 498 -7.50 77.13 43.03
CA THR A 498 -6.18 76.54 43.15
C THR A 498 -5.86 75.91 41.79
N ALA A 499 -4.57 75.75 41.50
CA ALA A 499 -4.06 75.31 40.19
C ALA A 499 -4.62 73.97 39.68
N ASP A 500 -5.34 73.23 40.53
CA ASP A 500 -5.87 71.89 40.26
C ASP A 500 -7.03 71.88 39.25
N ASP A 501 -7.83 72.95 39.13
CA ASP A 501 -8.94 73.02 38.16
C ASP A 501 -8.45 73.14 36.70
N ALA A 502 -7.30 73.77 36.48
CA ALA A 502 -6.69 73.86 35.15
C ALA A 502 -6.12 72.50 34.70
N CYS A 503 -5.67 71.67 35.65
CA CYS A 503 -5.20 70.31 35.39
C CYS A 503 -6.36 69.39 34.96
N LEU A 504 -7.53 69.51 35.61
CA LEU A 504 -8.74 68.76 35.23
C LEU A 504 -9.19 69.04 33.80
N THR A 505 -9.15 70.30 33.35
CA THR A 505 -9.50 70.64 31.95
C THR A 505 -8.52 70.07 30.93
N SER A 506 -7.23 69.96 31.27
CA SER A 506 -6.21 69.34 30.41
C SER A 506 -6.46 67.84 30.26
N VAL A 507 -6.73 67.16 31.37
CA VAL A 507 -7.00 65.71 31.38
C VAL A 507 -8.28 65.38 30.60
N THR A 508 -9.32 66.22 30.66
CA THR A 508 -10.53 66.01 29.85
C THR A 508 -10.29 66.22 28.35
N ALA A 509 -9.40 67.14 27.95
CA ALA A 509 -9.06 67.34 26.55
C ALA A 509 -8.23 66.16 26.01
N GLU A 510 -7.26 65.68 26.79
CA GLU A 510 -6.46 64.48 26.47
C GLU A 510 -7.35 63.23 26.38
N LEU A 511 -8.34 63.08 27.27
CA LEU A 511 -9.28 61.96 27.22
C LEU A 511 -10.14 61.97 25.95
N ASN A 512 -10.65 63.13 25.53
CA ASN A 512 -11.43 63.24 24.30
C ASN A 512 -10.57 62.97 23.06
N GLU A 513 -9.31 63.43 23.03
CA GLU A 513 -8.38 63.14 21.93
C GLU A 513 -8.05 61.64 21.86
N LEU A 514 -7.85 60.99 23.01
CA LEU A 514 -7.67 59.53 23.08
C LEU A 514 -8.91 58.78 22.59
N ASP A 515 -10.11 59.25 22.91
CA ASP A 515 -11.37 58.63 22.47
C ASP A 515 -11.54 58.72 20.95
N GLU A 516 -11.28 59.89 20.36
CA GLU A 516 -11.28 60.09 18.89
C GLU A 516 -10.22 59.22 18.19
N GLN A 517 -9.03 59.08 18.77
CA GLN A 517 -8.00 58.18 18.24
C GLN A 517 -8.40 56.70 18.32
N LEU A 518 -9.10 56.31 19.38
CA LEU A 518 -9.58 54.94 19.57
C LEU A 518 -10.68 54.61 18.56
N GLU A 519 -11.63 55.52 18.34
CA GLU A 519 -12.69 55.39 17.34
C GLU A 519 -12.12 55.29 15.91
N PHE A 520 -11.10 56.10 15.58
CA PHE A 520 -10.41 56.00 14.29
C PHE A 520 -9.71 54.65 14.11
N HIS A 521 -9.05 54.14 15.16
CA HIS A 521 -8.40 52.83 15.13
C HIS A 521 -9.38 51.67 15.00
N GLU A 522 -10.55 51.76 15.65
CA GLU A 522 -11.62 50.77 15.49
C GLU A 522 -12.17 50.77 14.07
N PHE A 523 -12.44 51.94 13.48
CA PHE A 523 -12.89 52.04 12.09
C PHE A 523 -11.86 51.49 11.09
N ALA A 524 -10.57 51.79 11.29
CA ALA A 524 -9.50 51.28 10.44
C ALA A 524 -9.35 49.75 10.57
N LYS A 525 -9.55 49.20 11.77
CA LYS A 525 -9.52 47.76 12.03
C LYS A 525 -10.68 47.05 11.32
N ASP A 526 -11.88 47.61 11.38
CA ASP A 526 -13.05 47.02 10.72
C ASP A 526 -12.88 47.01 9.20
N GLY A 527 -12.36 48.09 8.61
CA GLY A 527 -12.03 48.13 7.18
C GLY A 527 -10.96 47.11 6.77
N PHE A 528 -9.95 46.87 7.61
CA PHE A 528 -8.94 45.84 7.37
C PHE A 528 -9.54 44.42 7.42
N LEU A 529 -10.41 44.15 8.40
CA LEU A 529 -11.07 42.86 8.53
C LEU A 529 -12.01 42.57 7.35
N GLU A 530 -12.72 43.58 6.86
CA GLU A 530 -13.57 43.44 5.67
C GLU A 530 -12.74 43.14 4.40
N GLN A 531 -11.61 43.84 4.23
CA GLN A 531 -10.70 43.59 3.11
C GLN A 531 -10.08 42.18 3.17
N GLU A 532 -9.67 41.72 4.35
CA GLU A 532 -9.14 40.36 4.54
C GLU A 532 -10.22 39.29 4.26
N ALA A 533 -11.48 39.54 4.67
CA ALA A 533 -12.60 38.66 4.36
C ALA A 533 -12.84 38.57 2.84
N LEU A 534 -12.74 39.69 2.12
CA LEU A 534 -12.90 39.72 0.66
C LEU A 534 -11.75 38.97 -0.04
N ASP A 535 -10.51 39.17 0.40
CA ASP A 535 -9.34 38.51 -0.18
C ASP A 535 -9.37 36.99 0.07
N THR A 536 -9.80 36.56 1.26
CA THR A 536 -9.98 35.12 1.54
C THR A 536 -11.12 34.51 0.73
N GLN A 537 -12.21 35.26 0.47
CA GLN A 537 -13.28 34.82 -0.42
C GLN A 537 -12.80 34.68 -1.87
N ASN A 538 -12.06 35.68 -2.38
CA ASN A 538 -11.49 35.65 -3.73
C ASN A 538 -10.49 34.50 -3.91
N LEU A 539 -9.67 34.24 -2.89
CA LEU A 539 -8.73 33.11 -2.91
C LEU A 539 -9.46 31.76 -2.96
N LYS A 540 -10.55 31.60 -2.19
CA LYS A 540 -11.38 30.40 -2.22
C LYS A 540 -12.05 30.17 -3.58
N VAL A 541 -12.56 31.24 -4.21
CA VAL A 541 -13.12 31.16 -5.58
C VAL A 541 -12.05 30.72 -6.57
N LYS A 542 -10.86 31.33 -6.52
CA LYS A 542 -9.76 30.97 -7.41
C LYS A 542 -9.30 29.52 -7.22
N GLN A 543 -9.18 29.05 -5.97
CA GLN A 543 -8.87 27.65 -5.68
C GLN A 543 -9.94 26.70 -6.22
N SER A 544 -11.21 27.03 -6.03
CA SER A 544 -12.32 26.24 -6.57
C SER A 544 -12.31 26.17 -8.11
N GLU A 545 -11.95 27.25 -8.79
CA GLU A 545 -11.83 27.26 -10.26
C GLU A 545 -10.64 26.43 -10.75
N GLU A 546 -9.49 26.51 -10.08
CA GLU A 546 -8.30 25.70 -10.40
C GLU A 546 -8.57 24.20 -10.18
N GLU A 547 -9.25 23.83 -9.09
CA GLU A 547 -9.69 22.45 -8.84
C GLU A 547 -10.69 21.95 -9.89
N LYS A 548 -11.59 22.82 -10.37
CA LYS A 548 -12.52 22.48 -11.44
C LYS A 548 -11.78 22.20 -12.74
N ARG A 549 -10.85 23.08 -13.13
CA ARG A 549 -10.02 22.89 -14.35
C ARG A 549 -9.16 21.63 -14.27
N PHE A 550 -8.62 21.33 -13.09
CA PHE A 550 -7.84 20.11 -12.87
C PHE A 550 -8.70 18.85 -13.01
N ARG A 551 -9.93 18.85 -12.49
CA ARG A 551 -10.89 17.74 -12.68
C ARG A 551 -11.25 17.53 -14.14
N GLU A 552 -11.57 18.61 -14.86
CA GLU A 552 -11.91 18.55 -16.30
C GLU A 552 -10.73 18.01 -17.15
N ASP A 553 -9.49 18.44 -16.87
CA ASP A 553 -8.29 17.90 -17.56
C ASP A 553 -8.06 16.42 -17.22
N MET A 554 -8.29 16.01 -15.97
CA MET A 554 -8.15 14.61 -15.55
C MET A 554 -9.20 13.71 -16.23
N GLU A 555 -10.45 14.16 -16.30
CA GLU A 555 -11.53 13.44 -17.00
C GLU A 555 -11.24 13.30 -18.49
N ALA A 556 -10.80 14.37 -19.16
CA ALA A 556 -10.40 14.32 -20.57
C ALA A 556 -9.25 13.34 -20.82
N ARG A 557 -8.27 13.25 -19.91
CA ARG A 557 -7.18 12.26 -20.00
C ARG A 557 -7.67 10.83 -19.81
N LEU A 558 -8.61 10.60 -18.90
CA LEU A 558 -9.22 9.29 -18.70
C LEU A 558 -10.03 8.85 -19.93
N GLU A 559 -10.80 9.76 -20.52
CA GLU A 559 -11.56 9.47 -21.74
C GLU A 559 -10.63 9.11 -22.91
N ASN A 560 -9.58 9.90 -23.13
CA ASN A 560 -8.56 9.61 -24.15
C ASN A 560 -7.87 8.25 -23.93
N PHE A 561 -7.54 7.92 -22.67
CA PHE A 561 -6.94 6.63 -22.33
C PHE A 561 -7.89 5.47 -22.64
N MET A 562 -9.17 5.61 -22.30
CA MET A 562 -10.17 4.59 -22.60
C MET A 562 -10.39 4.42 -24.11
N GLU A 563 -10.43 5.51 -24.87
CA GLU A 563 -10.54 5.47 -26.34
C GLU A 563 -9.34 4.76 -26.98
N GLU A 564 -8.13 5.01 -26.47
CA GLU A 564 -6.90 4.34 -26.90
C GLU A 564 -6.94 2.83 -26.61
N GLN A 565 -7.39 2.43 -25.42
CA GLN A 565 -7.57 1.00 -25.08
C GLN A 565 -8.61 0.34 -25.98
N HIS A 566 -9.70 1.04 -26.31
CA HIS A 566 -10.69 0.54 -27.26
C HIS A 566 -10.14 0.43 -28.68
N ALA A 567 -9.28 1.35 -29.12
CA ALA A 567 -8.60 1.27 -30.41
C ALA A 567 -7.63 0.09 -30.47
N GLU A 568 -6.85 -0.14 -29.42
CA GLU A 568 -5.92 -1.28 -29.32
C GLU A 568 -6.68 -2.62 -29.32
N ALA A 569 -7.79 -2.71 -28.59
CA ALA A 569 -8.65 -3.88 -28.59
C ALA A 569 -9.24 -4.17 -29.98
N ARG A 570 -9.70 -3.14 -30.71
CA ARG A 570 -10.19 -3.27 -32.09
C ARG A 570 -9.10 -3.80 -33.02
N LYS A 571 -7.89 -3.23 -32.95
CA LYS A 571 -6.74 -3.68 -33.75
C LYS A 571 -6.36 -5.13 -33.45
N TRP A 572 -6.39 -5.53 -32.18
CA TRP A 572 -6.12 -6.91 -31.78
C TRP A 572 -7.18 -7.87 -32.36
N LEU A 573 -8.46 -7.50 -32.31
CA LEU A 573 -9.54 -8.30 -32.90
C LEU A 573 -9.40 -8.45 -34.42
N GLU A 574 -9.01 -7.39 -35.13
CA GLU A 574 -8.73 -7.44 -36.56
C GLU A 574 -7.56 -8.36 -36.90
N ASP A 575 -6.47 -8.31 -36.12
CA ASP A 575 -5.33 -9.20 -36.30
C ASP A 575 -5.69 -10.67 -36.03
N GLN A 576 -6.55 -10.94 -35.04
CA GLN A 576 -7.08 -12.30 -34.82
C GLN A 576 -7.98 -12.76 -35.96
N ARG A 577 -8.85 -11.89 -36.49
CA ARG A 577 -9.67 -12.20 -37.69
C ARG A 577 -8.79 -12.50 -38.89
N ALA A 578 -7.74 -11.72 -39.13
CA ALA A 578 -6.80 -11.95 -40.23
C ALA A 578 -6.03 -13.29 -40.09
N LYS A 579 -5.61 -13.64 -38.87
CA LYS A 579 -4.98 -14.94 -38.59
C LYS A 579 -5.94 -16.10 -38.81
N SER A 580 -7.18 -15.97 -38.34
CA SER A 580 -8.24 -16.95 -38.54
C SER A 580 -8.54 -17.13 -40.04
N GLN A 581 -8.62 -16.04 -40.81
CA GLN A 581 -8.85 -16.11 -42.25
C GLN A 581 -7.72 -16.85 -42.96
N LYS A 582 -6.45 -16.50 -42.67
CA LYS A 582 -5.28 -17.21 -43.23
C LYS A 582 -5.29 -18.70 -42.92
N PHE A 583 -5.73 -19.07 -41.71
CA PHE A 583 -5.89 -20.47 -41.33
C PHE A 583 -7.00 -21.15 -42.17
N MET A 584 -8.16 -20.52 -42.30
CA MET A 584 -9.28 -21.04 -43.11
C MET A 584 -8.88 -21.21 -44.58
N ASP A 585 -8.18 -20.24 -45.17
CA ASP A 585 -7.69 -20.31 -46.55
C ASP A 585 -6.65 -21.43 -46.73
N GLY A 586 -5.80 -21.66 -45.72
CA GLY A 586 -4.84 -22.76 -45.70
C GLY A 586 -5.51 -24.12 -45.58
N TRP A 587 -6.54 -24.22 -44.74
CA TRP A 587 -7.34 -25.42 -44.57
C TRP A 587 -8.13 -25.75 -45.84
N GLN A 588 -8.78 -24.76 -46.45
CA GLN A 588 -9.53 -24.93 -47.70
C GLN A 588 -8.64 -25.43 -48.83
N ARG A 589 -7.44 -24.84 -49.00
CA ARG A 589 -6.47 -25.34 -50.01
C ARG A 589 -6.10 -26.81 -49.81
N LYS A 590 -5.82 -27.22 -48.57
CA LYS A 590 -5.53 -28.64 -48.26
C LYS A 590 -6.73 -29.54 -48.53
N HIS A 591 -7.94 -29.07 -48.23
CA HIS A 591 -9.16 -29.80 -48.52
C HIS A 591 -9.34 -30.01 -50.04
N ASP A 592 -9.11 -28.96 -50.84
CA ASP A 592 -9.20 -29.02 -52.30
C ASP A 592 -8.12 -29.93 -52.91
N GLU A 593 -6.90 -29.90 -52.37
CA GLU A 593 -5.82 -30.83 -52.73
C GLU A 593 -6.21 -32.29 -52.46
N LEU A 594 -6.73 -32.58 -51.26
CA LEU A 594 -7.20 -33.93 -50.91
C LEU A 594 -8.34 -34.39 -51.81
N THR A 595 -9.24 -33.48 -52.20
CA THR A 595 -10.35 -33.77 -53.11
C THR A 595 -9.82 -34.15 -54.49
N LYS A 596 -8.85 -33.41 -55.04
CA LYS A 596 -8.17 -33.76 -56.31
C LYS A 596 -7.47 -35.12 -56.24
N VAL A 597 -6.79 -35.42 -55.13
CA VAL A 597 -6.15 -36.74 -54.94
C VAL A 597 -7.18 -37.86 -54.94
N ARG A 598 -8.33 -37.66 -54.26
CA ARG A 598 -9.44 -38.64 -54.25
C ARG A 598 -9.99 -38.87 -55.65
N GLU A 599 -10.18 -37.82 -56.44
CA GLU A 599 -10.61 -37.92 -57.84
C GLU A 599 -9.60 -38.69 -58.71
N GLN A 600 -8.30 -38.39 -58.58
CA GLN A 600 -7.25 -39.12 -59.31
C GLN A 600 -7.22 -40.61 -58.95
N VAL A 601 -7.41 -40.95 -57.66
CA VAL A 601 -7.51 -42.34 -57.20
C VAL A 601 -8.76 -43.02 -57.78
N ALA A 602 -9.90 -42.32 -57.82
CA ALA A 602 -11.13 -42.83 -58.42
C ALA A 602 -10.95 -43.11 -59.92
N GLU A 603 -10.34 -42.18 -60.65
CA GLU A 603 -10.03 -42.34 -62.08
C GLU A 603 -9.03 -43.47 -62.34
N ARG A 604 -7.98 -43.60 -61.52
CA ARG A 604 -7.05 -44.73 -61.61
C ARG A 604 -7.75 -46.06 -61.39
N ARG A 605 -8.64 -46.15 -60.39
CA ARG A 605 -9.47 -47.35 -60.14
C ARG A 605 -10.41 -47.65 -61.30
N LYS A 606 -11.00 -46.63 -61.93
CA LYS A 606 -11.85 -46.77 -63.11
C LYS A 606 -11.05 -47.31 -64.31
N ARG A 607 -9.85 -46.78 -64.57
CA ARG A 607 -8.94 -47.30 -65.62
C ARG A 607 -8.55 -48.75 -65.39
N MET A 608 -8.14 -49.11 -64.17
CA MET A 608 -7.79 -50.51 -63.85
C MET A 608 -8.98 -51.46 -64.06
N ARG A 609 -10.21 -51.04 -63.74
CA ARG A 609 -11.42 -51.82 -64.04
C ARG A 609 -11.61 -52.00 -65.54
N LEU A 610 -11.50 -50.93 -66.34
CA LEU A 610 -11.63 -51.01 -67.80
C LEU A 610 -10.56 -51.90 -68.43
N GLU A 611 -9.31 -51.81 -67.96
CA GLU A 611 -8.21 -52.65 -68.41
C GLU A 611 -8.46 -54.13 -68.08
N LYS A 612 -8.93 -54.42 -66.85
CA LYS A 612 -9.35 -55.77 -66.46
C LYS A 612 -10.50 -56.32 -67.31
N TYR A 613 -11.48 -55.48 -67.69
CA TYR A 613 -12.54 -55.89 -68.62
C TYR A 613 -12.00 -56.17 -70.03
N ARG A 614 -11.05 -55.38 -70.52
CA ARG A 614 -10.41 -55.61 -71.83
C ARG A 614 -9.63 -56.92 -71.85
N THR A 615 -8.87 -57.23 -70.79
CA THR A 615 -8.12 -58.49 -70.72
C THR A 615 -9.05 -59.70 -70.65
N LEU A 616 -10.15 -59.63 -69.90
CA LEU A 616 -11.14 -60.71 -69.83
C LEU A 616 -11.84 -60.94 -71.19
N ASN A 617 -12.20 -59.89 -71.93
CA ASN A 617 -12.87 -60.04 -73.22
C ASN A 617 -11.91 -60.41 -74.38
N GLY A 618 -10.62 -60.07 -74.30
CA GLY A 618 -9.63 -60.42 -75.32
C GLY A 618 -9.19 -61.89 -75.32
N VAL A 619 -9.34 -62.60 -74.20
CA VAL A 619 -9.01 -64.03 -74.08
C VAL A 619 -10.08 -64.92 -74.73
N GLY A 620 -11.30 -64.42 -74.93
CA GLY A 620 -12.41 -65.16 -75.54
C GLY A 620 -12.36 -65.33 -77.08
N PHE A 621 -11.48 -64.61 -77.79
CA PHE A 621 -11.46 -64.58 -79.26
C PHE A 621 -10.32 -65.38 -79.92
N LYS A 622 -9.48 -66.08 -79.14
CA LYS A 622 -8.38 -66.90 -79.69
C LYS A 622 -8.60 -68.42 -79.63
N ASN A 623 -9.78 -68.87 -79.20
CA ASN A 623 -10.17 -70.29 -79.17
C ASN A 623 -11.39 -70.55 -80.07
N GLN A 624 -11.33 -70.13 -81.33
CA GLN A 624 -12.17 -70.65 -82.41
C GLN A 624 -11.32 -70.98 -83.62
#